data_AF-A0A4Z1P6X0-F1
#
_entry.id   AF-A0A4Z1P6X0-F1
#
_cell.length_a   1.000
_cell.length_b   1.000
_cell.length_c   1.000
_cell.angle_alpha   90.00
_cell.angle_beta   90.00
_cell.angle_gamma   90.00
#
_symmetry.space_group_name_H-M   'P 1'
#
loop_
_entity.id
_entity.type
_entity.pdbx_description
1 polymer ?
#
loop_
_entity_poly.entity_id
_entity_poly.type
_entity_poly.pdbx_seq_one_letter_code
_entity_poly.pdbx_strand_id
1 'polypeptide(L)'
;MSPLYAVLPSPGEGLGCFSTSLIPAGTRVLVEKPLFAVREPRSNSAVTQAFSQLSSAEQDRYLALYAQDPTNQGDAKVVDIFNSNAWQTEGRTSILPNCARFNHSCIPNASFAWNSRLSSATIHAVVDIPPNTQIYLSYEKPYQNLEERRVKLSSYGFVCSCPACGSDAEVSEIRRTRMAILDGRIRVGRRQKWKADNPKAALELLRLVKEEGLMGEALALAYHDVAVGYVKHGRVDLALRYAAKELELGIRCYGMDSLYVDTTRTFLKELRVDEVGVREQGLD
;
A
#
# COMPACT_ATOMS: atom_id res chain seq x y z
N MET A 1 -11.29 -25.44 -2.27
CA MET A 1 -10.96 -24.54 -1.15
C MET A 1 -12.06 -23.52 -1.05
N SER A 2 -12.58 -23.25 0.15
CA SER A 2 -13.54 -22.15 0.36
C SER A 2 -12.85 -20.82 0.08
N PRO A 3 -13.56 -19.81 -0.47
CA PRO A 3 -12.98 -18.50 -0.71
C PRO A 3 -12.58 -17.84 0.61
N LEU A 4 -11.44 -17.13 0.64
CA LEU A 4 -10.91 -16.45 1.83
C LEU A 4 -11.78 -15.27 2.30
N TYR A 5 -12.57 -14.71 1.38
CA TYR A 5 -13.46 -13.59 1.64
C TYR A 5 -14.79 -13.72 0.88
N ALA A 6 -15.81 -13.02 1.35
CA ALA A 6 -17.09 -12.86 0.69
C ALA A 6 -17.39 -11.36 0.53
N VAL A 7 -18.12 -11.01 -0.53
CA VAL A 7 -18.60 -9.64 -0.74
C VAL A 7 -19.95 -9.49 -0.07
N LEU A 8 -20.05 -8.62 0.93
CA LEU A 8 -21.25 -8.41 1.74
C LEU A 8 -21.57 -6.89 1.83
N PRO A 9 -22.80 -6.50 2.19
CA PRO A 9 -23.12 -5.11 2.48
C PRO A 9 -22.20 -4.53 3.58
N SER A 10 -21.62 -3.36 3.32
CA SER A 10 -20.86 -2.57 4.29
C SER A 10 -21.61 -1.27 4.61
N PRO A 11 -22.06 -1.05 5.85
CA PRO A 11 -22.81 0.15 6.23
C PRO A 11 -22.07 1.44 5.88
N GLY A 12 -22.68 2.29 5.05
CA GLY A 12 -22.10 3.57 4.62
C GLY A 12 -21.06 3.48 3.50
N GLU A 13 -20.69 2.27 3.05
CA GLU A 13 -19.67 2.03 2.00
C GLU A 13 -20.21 1.16 0.85
N GLY A 14 -21.50 0.78 0.89
CA GLY A 14 -22.13 -0.05 -0.12
C GLY A 14 -21.79 -1.54 0.06
N LEU A 15 -20.81 -2.04 -0.69
CA LEU A 15 -20.34 -3.43 -0.59
C LEU A 15 -18.91 -3.43 -0.05
N GLY A 16 -18.54 -4.49 0.67
CA GLY A 16 -17.21 -4.69 1.21
C GLY A 16 -16.77 -6.14 1.15
N CYS A 17 -15.46 -6.38 1.21
CA CYS A 17 -14.88 -7.72 1.27
C CYS A 17 -14.65 -8.12 2.73
N PHE A 18 -15.31 -9.18 3.20
CA PHE A 18 -15.20 -9.68 4.57
C PHE A 18 -14.56 -11.06 4.59
N SER A 19 -13.64 -11.28 5.52
CA SER A 19 -13.00 -12.59 5.72
C SER A 19 -14.03 -13.66 6.11
N THR A 20 -13.94 -14.85 5.52
CA THR A 20 -14.81 -16.00 5.84
C THR A 20 -14.24 -16.86 6.97
N SER A 21 -12.95 -16.69 7.25
CA SER A 21 -12.18 -17.38 8.28
C SER A 21 -10.97 -16.52 8.68
N LEU A 22 -10.17 -16.95 9.65
CA LEU A 22 -8.93 -16.26 10.00
C LEU A 22 -8.00 -16.26 8.78
N ILE A 23 -7.52 -15.08 8.38
CA ILE A 23 -6.51 -14.90 7.35
C ILE A 23 -5.20 -14.52 8.04
N PRO A 24 -4.20 -15.41 8.12
CA PRO A 24 -2.89 -15.06 8.69
C PRO A 24 -2.18 -13.97 7.90
N ALA A 25 -1.39 -13.15 8.60
CA ALA A 25 -0.52 -12.16 8.01
C ALA A 25 0.40 -12.77 6.93
N GLY A 26 0.53 -12.10 5.78
CA GLY A 26 1.29 -12.55 4.62
C GLY A 26 0.52 -13.45 3.66
N THR A 27 -0.70 -13.85 4.01
CA THR A 27 -1.56 -14.63 3.11
C THR A 27 -1.93 -13.79 1.90
N ARG A 28 -1.75 -14.36 0.70
CA ARG A 28 -2.23 -13.79 -0.55
C ARG A 28 -3.74 -13.99 -0.65
N VAL A 29 -4.50 -12.91 -0.49
CA VAL A 29 -5.97 -12.89 -0.48
C VAL A 29 -6.52 -12.95 -1.91
N LEU A 30 -5.90 -12.21 -2.84
CA LEU A 30 -6.35 -12.09 -4.22
C LEU A 30 -5.16 -12.02 -5.19
N VAL A 31 -5.33 -12.63 -6.35
CA VAL A 31 -4.57 -12.34 -7.58
C VAL A 31 -5.57 -12.04 -8.67
N GLU A 32 -5.43 -10.90 -9.35
CA GLU A 32 -6.34 -10.50 -10.41
C GLU A 32 -5.60 -9.89 -11.59
N LYS A 33 -5.89 -10.38 -12.80
CA LYS A 33 -5.48 -9.72 -14.03
C LYS A 33 -6.45 -8.58 -14.36
N PRO A 34 -5.96 -7.44 -14.88
CA PRO A 34 -6.84 -6.37 -15.32
C PRO A 34 -7.89 -6.85 -16.32
N LEU A 35 -9.13 -6.40 -16.15
CA LEU A 35 -10.19 -6.53 -17.17
C LEU A 35 -9.78 -5.76 -18.43
N PHE A 36 -9.31 -4.53 -18.23
CA PHE A 36 -8.61 -3.76 -19.24
C PHE A 36 -7.70 -2.73 -18.55
N ALA A 37 -6.80 -2.12 -19.32
CA ALA A 37 -5.87 -1.12 -18.84
C ALA A 37 -5.64 -0.03 -19.88
N VAL A 38 -5.51 1.21 -19.41
CA VAL A 38 -5.22 2.39 -20.24
C VAL A 38 -3.82 2.90 -19.89
N ARG A 39 -3.02 3.23 -20.90
CA ARG A 39 -1.67 3.77 -20.71
C ARG A 39 -1.73 5.20 -20.18
N GLU A 40 -0.82 5.54 -19.28
CA GLU A 40 -0.68 6.93 -18.80
C GLU A 40 0.21 7.79 -19.74
N PRO A 41 -0.09 9.10 -19.91
CA PRO A 41 -1.24 9.82 -19.36
C PRO A 41 -2.55 9.39 -20.04
N ARG A 42 -3.56 9.02 -19.24
CA ARG A 42 -4.83 8.53 -19.79
C ARG A 42 -5.73 9.66 -20.31
N SER A 43 -6.63 9.32 -21.23
CA SER A 43 -7.73 10.19 -21.69
C SER A 43 -9.09 9.48 -21.53
N ASN A 44 -10.18 10.24 -21.46
CA ASN A 44 -11.53 9.68 -21.46
C ASN A 44 -11.82 8.86 -22.72
N SER A 45 -11.31 9.29 -23.89
CA SER A 45 -11.46 8.55 -25.15
C SER A 45 -10.75 7.19 -25.12
N ALA A 46 -9.57 7.10 -24.51
CA ALA A 46 -8.86 5.83 -24.39
C ALA A 46 -9.61 4.86 -23.45
N VAL A 47 -10.30 5.37 -22.44
CA VAL A 47 -11.15 4.57 -21.56
C VAL A 47 -12.36 4.02 -22.32
N THR A 48 -13.11 4.87 -23.03
CA THR A 48 -14.31 4.43 -23.77
C THR A 48 -13.95 3.50 -24.93
N GLN A 49 -12.81 3.72 -25.59
CA GLN A 49 -12.28 2.81 -26.60
C GLN A 49 -11.88 1.45 -26.02
N ALA A 50 -11.20 1.42 -24.88
CA ALA A 50 -10.83 0.15 -24.24
C ALA A 50 -12.09 -0.63 -23.79
N PHE A 51 -13.09 0.07 -23.25
CA PHE A 51 -14.37 -0.53 -22.86
C PHE A 51 -15.14 -1.10 -24.07
N SER A 52 -15.16 -0.43 -25.22
CA SER A 52 -15.89 -0.90 -26.41
C SER A 52 -15.28 -2.15 -27.05
N GLN A 53 -14.03 -2.47 -26.72
CA GLN A 53 -13.33 -3.69 -27.16
C GLN A 53 -13.62 -4.91 -26.29
N LEU A 54 -14.25 -4.73 -25.13
CA LEU A 54 -14.64 -5.84 -24.24
C LEU A 54 -15.80 -6.65 -24.85
N SER A 55 -15.87 -7.94 -24.49
CA SER A 55 -17.06 -8.74 -24.76
C SER A 55 -18.28 -8.22 -23.99
N SER A 56 -19.50 -8.55 -24.42
CA SER A 56 -20.72 -8.13 -23.72
C SER A 56 -20.74 -8.55 -22.25
N ALA A 57 -20.28 -9.76 -21.93
CA ALA A 57 -20.21 -10.24 -20.54
C ALA A 57 -19.20 -9.44 -19.68
N GLU A 58 -18.09 -9.02 -20.27
CA GLU A 58 -17.10 -8.17 -19.60
C GLU A 58 -17.60 -6.74 -19.43
N GLN A 59 -18.33 -6.21 -20.42
CA GLN A 59 -19.01 -4.92 -20.31
C GLN A 59 -20.06 -4.93 -19.20
N ASP A 60 -20.88 -5.99 -19.10
CA ASP A 60 -21.86 -6.14 -18.03
C ASP A 60 -21.18 -6.18 -16.66
N ARG A 61 -20.09 -6.94 -16.53
CA ARG A 61 -19.30 -7.00 -15.29
C ARG A 61 -18.70 -5.64 -14.93
N TYR A 62 -18.24 -4.87 -15.91
CA TYR A 62 -17.74 -3.52 -15.72
C TYR A 62 -18.86 -2.54 -15.30
N LEU A 63 -19.99 -2.57 -15.99
CA LEU A 63 -21.13 -1.68 -15.74
C LEU A 63 -21.82 -1.94 -14.38
N ALA A 64 -21.55 -3.09 -13.75
CA ALA A 64 -21.95 -3.42 -12.39
C ALA A 64 -21.00 -2.89 -11.29
N LEU A 65 -19.91 -2.22 -11.67
CA LEU A 65 -19.04 -1.50 -10.72
C LEU A 65 -19.69 -0.18 -10.26
N TYR A 66 -19.14 0.40 -9.20
CA TYR A 66 -19.68 1.62 -8.62
C TYR A 66 -19.51 2.81 -9.58
N ALA A 67 -20.54 3.65 -9.70
CA ALA A 67 -20.47 4.94 -10.38
C ALA A 67 -20.85 6.01 -9.37
N GLN A 68 -20.13 7.14 -9.36
CA GLN A 68 -20.40 8.19 -8.39
C GLN A 68 -21.72 8.90 -8.68
N ASP A 69 -22.03 9.15 -9.96
CA ASP A 69 -23.30 9.72 -10.38
C ASP A 69 -24.11 8.66 -11.16
N PRO A 70 -25.14 8.05 -10.52
CA PRO A 70 -25.93 7.01 -11.15
C PRO A 70 -26.80 7.52 -12.31
N THR A 71 -26.91 8.83 -12.50
CA THR A 71 -27.67 9.43 -13.60
C THR A 71 -26.89 9.50 -14.90
N ASN A 72 -25.55 9.33 -14.85
CA ASN A 72 -24.70 9.28 -16.02
C ASN A 72 -25.10 8.13 -16.98
N GLN A 73 -24.99 8.40 -18.28
CA GLN A 73 -25.30 7.43 -19.34
C GLN A 73 -24.21 7.40 -20.41
N GLY A 74 -24.20 6.34 -21.22
CA GLY A 74 -23.24 6.16 -22.32
C GLY A 74 -21.78 6.32 -21.87
N ASP A 75 -20.99 7.04 -22.66
CA ASP A 75 -19.57 7.30 -22.40
C ASP A 75 -19.31 8.00 -21.05
N ALA A 76 -20.21 8.88 -20.60
CA ALA A 76 -20.07 9.54 -19.30
C ALA A 76 -20.12 8.54 -18.16
N LYS A 77 -21.03 7.55 -18.22
CA LYS A 77 -21.12 6.46 -17.24
C LYS A 77 -19.87 5.59 -17.25
N VAL A 78 -19.36 5.27 -18.44
CA VAL A 78 -18.15 4.46 -18.60
C VAL A 78 -16.96 5.16 -17.93
N VAL A 79 -16.80 6.46 -18.14
CA VAL A 79 -15.71 7.24 -17.54
C VAL A 79 -15.88 7.41 -16.02
N ASP A 80 -17.11 7.62 -15.55
CA ASP A 80 -17.42 7.73 -14.11
C ASP A 80 -17.03 6.46 -13.35
N ILE A 81 -17.51 5.29 -13.83
CA ILE A 81 -17.12 3.99 -13.28
C ILE A 81 -15.60 3.82 -13.28
N PHE A 82 -14.93 4.25 -14.35
CA PHE A 82 -13.48 4.14 -14.44
C PHE A 82 -12.80 4.94 -13.34
N ASN A 83 -13.21 6.19 -13.14
CA ASN A 83 -12.60 7.09 -12.17
C ASN A 83 -12.75 6.58 -10.73
N SER A 84 -13.85 5.90 -10.41
CA SER A 84 -14.11 5.42 -9.05
C SER A 84 -13.48 4.05 -8.74
N ASN A 85 -13.14 3.24 -9.74
CA ASN A 85 -12.74 1.83 -9.54
C ASN A 85 -11.34 1.49 -10.06
N ALA A 86 -10.68 2.41 -10.77
CA ALA A 86 -9.40 2.13 -11.39
C ALA A 86 -8.23 2.19 -10.41
N TRP A 87 -7.27 1.29 -10.63
CA TRP A 87 -6.03 1.18 -9.87
C TRP A 87 -4.82 1.53 -10.72
N GLN A 88 -3.85 2.20 -10.12
CA GLN A 88 -2.56 2.39 -10.75
C GLN A 88 -1.79 1.07 -10.77
N THR A 89 -1.31 0.71 -11.95
CA THR A 89 -0.51 -0.47 -12.25
C THR A 89 0.69 -0.02 -13.10
N GLU A 90 1.61 -0.94 -13.43
CA GLU A 90 2.86 -0.62 -14.13
C GLU A 90 2.68 0.21 -15.42
N GLY A 91 2.89 1.53 -15.28
CA GLY A 91 2.72 2.52 -16.37
C GLY A 91 1.30 2.69 -16.91
N ARG A 92 0.29 2.16 -16.21
CA ARG A 92 -1.11 2.07 -16.69
C ARG A 92 -2.09 2.27 -15.55
N THR A 93 -3.28 2.74 -15.88
CA THR A 93 -4.44 2.72 -14.99
C THR A 93 -5.38 1.60 -15.44
N SER A 94 -5.63 0.66 -14.53
CA SER A 94 -6.25 -0.63 -14.81
C SER A 94 -7.57 -0.81 -14.06
N ILE A 95 -8.51 -1.50 -14.69
CA ILE A 95 -9.74 -1.93 -14.01
C ILE A 95 -9.58 -3.37 -13.55
N LEU A 96 -9.75 -3.55 -12.24
CA LEU A 96 -9.61 -4.81 -11.53
C LEU A 96 -10.91 -5.01 -10.72
N PRO A 97 -11.96 -5.61 -11.32
CA PRO A 97 -13.29 -5.60 -10.75
C PRO A 97 -13.38 -6.21 -9.34
N ASN A 98 -12.55 -7.21 -9.02
CA ASN A 98 -12.53 -7.80 -7.68
C ASN A 98 -11.73 -6.94 -6.70
N CYS A 99 -10.58 -6.38 -7.10
CA CYS A 99 -9.83 -5.41 -6.28
C CYS A 99 -10.68 -4.18 -5.93
N ALA A 100 -11.51 -3.69 -6.86
CA ALA A 100 -12.38 -2.54 -6.66
C ALA A 100 -13.47 -2.74 -5.58
N ARG A 101 -13.66 -3.96 -5.06
CA ARG A 101 -14.61 -4.25 -3.96
C ARG A 101 -13.99 -4.11 -2.57
N PHE A 102 -12.68 -3.91 -2.46
CA PHE A 102 -12.02 -3.75 -1.17
C PHE A 102 -12.04 -2.29 -0.76
N ASN A 103 -12.79 -1.98 0.30
CA ASN A 103 -12.95 -0.61 0.78
C ASN A 103 -11.67 -0.03 1.38
N HIS A 104 -11.74 1.27 1.66
CA HIS A 104 -10.64 2.05 2.19
C HIS A 104 -10.60 2.08 3.72
N SER A 105 -9.39 1.99 4.27
CA SER A 105 -9.07 2.47 5.62
C SER A 105 -7.74 3.23 5.59
N CYS A 106 -7.62 4.32 6.36
CA CYS A 106 -6.34 5.02 6.54
C CYS A 106 -5.34 4.21 7.39
N ILE A 107 -5.83 3.14 8.05
CA ILE A 107 -5.05 2.12 8.74
C ILE A 107 -5.46 0.76 8.14
N PRO A 108 -4.95 0.41 6.95
CA PRO A 108 -5.39 -0.79 6.23
C PRO A 108 -4.84 -2.07 6.86
N ASN A 109 -5.57 -3.18 6.71
CA ASN A 109 -5.16 -4.51 7.16
C ASN A 109 -4.68 -5.42 6.01
N ALA A 110 -4.77 -4.93 4.77
CA ALA A 110 -4.19 -5.57 3.58
C ALA A 110 -3.45 -4.56 2.69
N SER A 111 -2.53 -5.06 1.87
CA SER A 111 -1.74 -4.29 0.92
C SER A 111 -2.08 -4.72 -0.51
N PHE A 112 -2.32 -3.74 -1.37
CA PHE A 112 -2.42 -3.91 -2.81
C PHE A 112 -1.05 -3.67 -3.44
N ALA A 113 -0.67 -4.52 -4.40
CA ALA A 113 0.51 -4.30 -5.21
C ALA A 113 0.36 -4.89 -6.62
N TRP A 114 0.96 -4.23 -7.60
CA TRP A 114 1.18 -4.83 -8.92
C TRP A 114 2.38 -5.77 -8.89
N ASN A 115 2.16 -7.04 -9.25
CA ASN A 115 3.23 -8.01 -9.43
C ASN A 115 3.52 -8.17 -10.93
N SER A 116 4.62 -7.59 -11.39
CA SER A 116 5.02 -7.58 -12.81
C SER A 116 5.30 -9.00 -13.36
N ARG A 117 5.84 -9.91 -12.54
CA ARG A 117 6.08 -11.31 -12.94
C ARG A 117 4.78 -12.06 -13.21
N LEU A 118 3.75 -11.78 -12.42
CA LEU A 118 2.43 -12.37 -12.61
C LEU A 118 1.57 -11.58 -13.61
N SER A 119 2.01 -10.38 -14.00
CA SER A 119 1.21 -9.41 -14.76
C SER A 119 -0.19 -9.24 -14.15
N SER A 120 -0.25 -9.18 -12.82
CA SER A 120 -1.49 -9.21 -12.04
C SER A 120 -1.36 -8.33 -10.80
N ALA A 121 -2.48 -7.76 -10.37
CA ALA A 121 -2.59 -7.21 -9.04
C ALA A 121 -2.62 -8.33 -8.01
N THR A 122 -2.04 -8.07 -6.85
CA THR A 122 -2.04 -8.96 -5.70
C THR A 122 -2.50 -8.21 -4.47
N ILE A 123 -3.28 -8.87 -3.62
CA ILE A 123 -3.63 -8.36 -2.29
C ILE A 123 -3.11 -9.34 -1.25
N HIS A 124 -2.34 -8.84 -0.29
CA HIS A 124 -1.84 -9.63 0.83
C HIS A 124 -2.30 -9.05 2.17
N ALA A 125 -2.67 -9.90 3.11
CA ALA A 125 -2.95 -9.47 4.49
C ALA A 125 -1.64 -8.99 5.15
N VAL A 126 -1.62 -7.80 5.75
CA VAL A 126 -0.42 -7.26 6.43
C VAL A 126 -0.41 -7.51 7.95
N VAL A 127 -1.57 -7.90 8.47
CA VAL A 127 -1.81 -8.36 9.83
C VAL A 127 -2.70 -9.60 9.79
N ASP A 128 -2.85 -10.30 10.91
CA ASP A 128 -3.86 -11.35 11.03
C ASP A 128 -5.25 -10.70 10.96
N ILE A 129 -6.12 -11.22 10.09
CA ILE A 129 -7.49 -10.72 9.90
C ILE A 129 -8.46 -11.77 10.47
N PRO A 130 -9.14 -11.48 11.61
CA PRO A 130 -10.11 -12.40 12.20
C PRO A 130 -11.26 -12.74 11.24
N PRO A 131 -12.00 -13.83 11.44
CA PRO A 131 -13.22 -14.12 10.69
C PRO A 131 -14.24 -12.96 10.77
N ASN A 132 -15.06 -12.79 9.74
CA ASN A 132 -16.11 -11.78 9.65
C ASN A 132 -15.60 -10.34 9.80
N THR A 133 -14.33 -10.10 9.47
CA THR A 133 -13.71 -8.76 9.52
C THR A 133 -13.54 -8.24 8.10
N GLN A 134 -13.87 -6.97 7.89
CA GLN A 134 -13.69 -6.33 6.59
C GLN A 134 -12.19 -6.19 6.27
N ILE A 135 -11.83 -6.50 5.02
CA ILE A 135 -10.48 -6.39 4.48
C ILE A 135 -10.38 -5.03 3.79
N TYR A 136 -9.52 -4.18 4.32
CA TYR A 136 -9.34 -2.81 3.89
C TYR A 136 -7.99 -2.59 3.21
N LEU A 137 -8.01 -1.83 2.12
CA LEU A 137 -6.84 -1.28 1.45
C LEU A 137 -6.71 0.21 1.78
N SER A 138 -5.57 0.83 1.42
CA SER A 138 -5.46 2.29 1.41
C SER A 138 -5.58 2.83 -0.02
N TYR A 139 -6.33 3.91 -0.19
CA TYR A 139 -6.47 4.65 -1.46
C TYR A 139 -5.59 5.92 -1.47
N GLU A 140 -4.85 6.14 -0.39
CA GLU A 140 -4.08 7.35 -0.09
C GLU A 140 -2.64 7.01 0.28
N LYS A 141 -1.82 8.04 0.50
CA LYS A 141 -0.42 7.87 0.87
C LYS A 141 -0.25 7.93 2.39
N PRO A 142 0.55 7.05 3.02
CA PRO A 142 0.51 6.75 4.45
C PRO A 142 0.70 7.93 5.43
N TYR A 143 1.25 9.08 5.01
CA TYR A 143 1.56 10.21 5.90
C TYR A 143 0.77 11.49 5.61
N GLN A 144 -0.26 11.43 4.76
CA GLN A 144 -1.11 12.59 4.49
C GLN A 144 -1.85 13.04 5.75
N ASN A 145 -2.01 14.36 5.92
CA ASN A 145 -2.81 14.93 7.01
C ASN A 145 -4.31 14.72 6.80
N LEU A 146 -5.14 14.99 7.81
CA LEU A 146 -6.58 14.73 7.78
C LEU A 146 -7.31 15.47 6.65
N GLU A 147 -6.96 16.73 6.40
CA GLU A 147 -7.55 17.54 5.34
C GLU A 147 -7.21 16.96 3.96
N GLU A 148 -5.92 16.66 3.72
CA GLU A 148 -5.44 16.05 2.48
C GLU A 148 -6.11 14.70 2.21
N ARG A 149 -6.27 13.85 3.24
CA ARG A 149 -6.98 12.57 3.11
C ARG A 149 -8.46 12.81 2.77
N ARG A 150 -9.14 13.72 3.45
CA ARG A 150 -10.56 14.04 3.16
C ARG A 150 -10.76 14.57 1.74
N VAL A 151 -9.91 15.47 1.28
CA VAL A 151 -9.94 16.01 -0.08
C VAL A 151 -9.68 14.91 -1.12
N LYS A 152 -8.72 14.02 -0.85
CA LYS A 152 -8.45 12.89 -1.76
C LYS A 152 -9.62 11.92 -1.80
N LEU A 153 -10.19 11.59 -0.65
CA LEU A 153 -11.24 10.57 -0.53
C LEU A 153 -12.62 11.06 -0.98
N SER A 154 -12.89 12.37 -0.97
CA SER A 154 -14.15 12.93 -1.46
C SER A 154 -14.40 12.61 -2.94
N SER A 155 -13.33 12.40 -3.72
CA SER A 155 -13.43 11.95 -5.12
C SER A 155 -14.02 10.55 -5.30
N TYR A 156 -14.12 9.76 -4.23
CA TYR A 156 -14.79 8.45 -4.24
C TYR A 156 -16.22 8.52 -3.67
N GLY A 157 -16.70 9.70 -3.27
CA GLY A 157 -18.07 9.91 -2.81
C GLY A 157 -18.38 9.41 -1.40
N PHE A 158 -17.37 9.21 -0.54
CA PHE A 158 -17.56 8.81 0.86
C PHE A 158 -16.71 9.64 1.84
N VAL A 159 -17.09 9.58 3.12
CA VAL A 159 -16.31 10.14 4.24
C VAL A 159 -15.75 8.99 5.06
N CYS A 160 -14.42 8.90 5.15
CA CYS A 160 -13.77 7.86 5.92
C CYS A 160 -14.00 8.03 7.42
N SER A 161 -14.44 6.97 8.07
CA SER A 161 -14.75 6.89 9.51
C SER A 161 -13.84 5.92 10.27
N CYS A 162 -12.76 5.43 9.65
CA CYS A 162 -11.77 4.57 10.32
C CYS A 162 -11.19 5.25 11.58
N PRO A 163 -10.56 4.53 12.52
CA PRO A 163 -10.04 5.10 13.76
C PRO A 163 -9.21 6.38 13.58
N ALA A 164 -8.32 6.42 12.57
CA ALA A 164 -7.49 7.60 12.24
C ALA A 164 -8.27 8.83 11.72
N CYS A 165 -9.53 8.67 11.32
CA CYS A 165 -10.40 9.75 10.86
C CYS A 165 -11.58 10.01 11.81
N GLY A 166 -11.88 9.06 12.70
CA GLY A 166 -12.95 9.10 13.69
C GLY A 166 -12.40 9.23 15.10
N SER A 167 -12.42 8.12 15.85
CA SER A 167 -12.14 8.11 17.30
C SER A 167 -10.77 8.68 17.69
N ASP A 168 -9.75 8.49 16.85
CA ASP A 168 -8.35 8.83 17.15
C ASP A 168 -7.85 9.98 16.27
N ALA A 169 -8.76 10.75 15.65
CA ALA A 169 -8.42 11.72 14.62
C ALA A 169 -7.35 12.74 15.05
N GLU A 170 -7.47 13.30 16.26
CA GLU A 170 -6.51 14.29 16.78
C GLU A 170 -5.11 13.68 16.99
N VAL A 171 -5.05 12.49 17.59
CA VAL A 171 -3.78 11.80 17.86
C VAL A 171 -3.13 11.35 16.55
N SER A 172 -3.92 10.82 15.62
CA SER A 172 -3.48 10.44 14.28
C SER A 172 -2.93 11.64 13.51
N GLU A 173 -3.59 12.80 13.60
CA GLU A 173 -3.17 14.03 12.94
C GLU A 173 -1.80 14.52 13.42
N ILE A 174 -1.58 14.51 14.74
CA ILE A 174 -0.30 14.86 15.35
C ILE A 174 0.81 13.93 14.83
N ARG A 175 0.54 12.61 14.82
CA ARG A 175 1.51 11.61 14.35
C ARG A 175 1.82 11.79 12.87
N ARG A 176 0.80 11.90 12.00
CA ARG A 176 0.98 12.00 10.54
C ARG A 176 1.66 13.29 10.12
N THR A 177 1.32 14.42 10.75
CA THR A 177 2.04 15.68 10.54
C THR A 177 3.53 15.53 10.87
N ARG A 178 3.85 14.87 12.00
CA ARG A 178 5.24 14.62 12.37
C ARG A 178 5.93 13.64 11.41
N MET A 179 5.25 12.58 10.98
CA MET A 179 5.77 11.62 10.01
C MET A 179 6.12 12.31 8.68
N ALA A 180 5.24 13.16 8.14
CA ALA A 180 5.49 13.90 6.90
C ALA A 180 6.75 14.78 6.98
N ILE A 181 6.96 15.46 8.11
CA ILE A 181 8.15 16.29 8.36
C ILE A 181 9.43 15.42 8.40
N LEU A 182 9.39 14.30 9.12
CA LEU A 182 10.54 13.39 9.27
C LEU A 182 10.90 12.75 7.93
N ASP A 183 9.89 12.26 7.21
CA ASP A 183 9.99 11.64 5.89
C ASP A 183 10.59 12.63 4.86
N GLY A 184 10.10 13.86 4.83
CA GLY A 184 10.69 14.94 4.05
C GLY A 184 12.16 15.18 4.40
N ARG A 185 12.52 15.23 5.68
CA ARG A 185 13.89 15.41 6.16
C ARG A 185 14.83 14.27 5.76
N ILE A 186 14.36 13.02 5.82
CA ILE A 186 15.11 11.83 5.45
C ILE A 186 15.40 11.85 3.96
N ARG A 187 14.38 12.10 3.12
CA ARG A 187 14.52 12.15 1.66
C ARG A 187 15.49 13.22 1.16
N VAL A 188 15.47 14.42 1.75
CA VAL A 188 16.42 15.49 1.37
C VAL A 188 17.84 15.24 1.89
N GLY A 189 18.08 14.13 2.59
CA GLY A 189 19.39 13.77 3.11
C GLY A 189 19.97 14.79 4.09
N ARG A 190 19.13 15.62 4.73
CA ARG A 190 19.57 16.63 5.69
C ARG A 190 20.26 15.92 6.85
N ARG A 191 21.60 15.97 6.86
CA ARG A 191 22.43 15.38 7.93
C ARG A 191 21.85 15.79 9.27
N GLN A 192 21.62 14.80 10.11
CA GLN A 192 21.33 15.07 11.52
C GLN A 192 22.58 15.77 12.06
N LYS A 193 22.40 16.81 12.88
CA LYS A 193 23.49 17.69 13.33
C LYS A 193 24.72 16.84 13.68
N TRP A 194 25.88 17.24 13.17
CA TRP A 194 27.19 16.68 13.51
C TRP A 194 27.23 16.43 15.02
N LYS A 195 27.22 15.13 15.43
CA LYS A 195 27.28 14.54 16.80
C LYS A 195 26.29 13.39 17.10
N ALA A 196 25.41 12.98 16.18
CA ALA A 196 24.54 11.81 16.44
C ALA A 196 25.14 10.53 15.86
N ASP A 197 25.27 9.48 16.68
CA ASP A 197 25.75 8.15 16.24
C ASP A 197 24.62 7.25 15.70
N ASN A 198 23.41 7.79 15.57
CA ASN A 198 22.23 7.04 15.18
C ASN A 198 21.29 7.87 14.28
N PRO A 199 20.50 7.21 13.41
CA PRO A 199 19.56 7.90 12.53
C PRO A 199 18.28 8.28 13.28
N LYS A 200 18.35 9.24 14.22
CA LYS A 200 17.22 9.68 15.07
C LYS A 200 15.93 9.95 14.31
N ALA A 201 15.98 10.68 13.19
CA ALA A 201 14.78 10.98 12.40
C ALA A 201 14.10 9.71 11.83
N ALA A 202 14.88 8.76 11.32
CA ALA A 202 14.35 7.49 10.80
C ALA A 202 13.81 6.60 11.92
N LEU A 203 14.51 6.55 13.07
CA LEU A 203 14.05 5.81 14.25
C LEU A 203 12.74 6.39 14.82
N GLU A 204 12.62 7.71 14.85
CA GLU A 204 11.40 8.41 15.27
C GLU A 204 10.26 8.13 14.28
N LEU A 205 10.52 8.20 12.97
CA LEU A 205 9.53 7.87 11.95
C LEU A 205 9.04 6.42 12.11
N LEU A 206 9.97 5.46 12.23
CA LEU A 206 9.64 4.05 12.46
C LEU A 206 8.75 3.84 13.69
N ARG A 207 9.02 4.55 14.80
CA ARG A 207 8.20 4.49 16.00
C ARG A 207 6.78 5.00 15.72
N LEU A 208 6.65 6.16 15.09
CA LEU A 208 5.35 6.77 14.79
C LEU A 208 4.52 5.92 13.82
N VAL A 209 5.14 5.32 12.80
CA VAL A 209 4.46 4.40 11.86
C VAL A 209 3.84 3.22 12.59
N LYS A 210 4.54 2.66 13.58
CA LYS A 210 4.02 1.56 14.42
C LYS A 210 2.89 2.02 15.34
N GLU A 211 3.05 3.16 16.01
CA GLU A 211 2.04 3.72 16.91
C GLU A 211 0.76 4.08 16.16
N GLU A 212 0.87 4.49 14.90
CA GLU A 212 -0.26 4.74 14.01
C GLU A 212 -0.95 3.46 13.52
N GLY A 213 -0.32 2.29 13.69
CA GLY A 213 -0.86 1.01 13.21
C GLY A 213 -0.68 0.78 11.71
N LEU A 214 0.23 1.52 11.05
CA LEU A 214 0.52 1.34 9.63
C LEU A 214 1.44 0.13 9.43
N MET A 215 0.87 -1.08 9.39
CA MET A 215 1.63 -2.34 9.44
C MET A 215 2.08 -2.88 8.07
N GLY A 216 1.80 -2.17 6.98
CA GLY A 216 2.13 -2.58 5.61
C GLY A 216 3.43 -1.95 5.06
N GLU A 217 3.41 -1.56 3.80
CA GLU A 217 4.53 -0.95 3.06
C GLU A 217 5.23 0.19 3.81
N ALA A 218 4.45 1.10 4.43
CA ALA A 218 4.99 2.22 5.18
C ALA A 218 5.95 1.79 6.31
N LEU A 219 5.69 0.64 6.94
CA LEU A 219 6.56 0.08 7.98
C LEU A 219 7.81 -0.57 7.39
N ALA A 220 7.69 -1.24 6.25
CA ALA A 220 8.84 -1.78 5.53
C ALA A 220 9.80 -0.65 5.11
N LEU A 221 9.27 0.43 4.52
CA LEU A 221 10.04 1.61 4.14
C LEU A 221 10.68 2.31 5.35
N ALA A 222 9.97 2.46 6.46
CA ALA A 222 10.57 3.05 7.66
C ALA A 222 11.71 2.20 8.23
N TYR A 223 11.65 0.86 8.11
CA TYR A 223 12.78 -0.01 8.44
C TYR A 223 13.96 0.16 7.47
N HIS A 224 13.67 0.29 6.17
CA HIS A 224 14.69 0.60 5.16
C HIS A 224 15.45 1.88 5.49
N ASP A 225 14.73 2.96 5.78
CA ASP A 225 15.31 4.26 6.13
C ASP A 225 16.21 4.19 7.36
N VAL A 226 15.82 3.39 8.37
CA VAL A 226 16.65 3.14 9.54
C VAL A 226 17.91 2.35 9.16
N ALA A 227 17.79 1.32 8.33
CA ALA A 227 18.93 0.52 7.88
C ALA A 227 19.94 1.39 7.10
N VAL A 228 19.49 2.12 6.08
CA VAL A 228 20.30 3.09 5.33
C VAL A 228 20.90 4.16 6.24
N GLY A 229 20.11 4.61 7.22
CA GLY A 229 20.57 5.54 8.23
C GLY A 229 21.78 5.00 9.01
N TYR A 230 21.74 3.75 9.47
CA TYR A 230 22.85 3.15 10.20
C TYR A 230 24.07 2.85 9.33
N VAL A 231 23.89 2.46 8.06
CA VAL A 231 24.99 2.35 7.08
C VAL A 231 25.78 3.66 7.01
N LYS A 232 25.07 4.80 6.90
CA LYS A 232 25.70 6.14 6.87
C LYS A 232 26.47 6.51 8.14
N HIS A 233 26.21 5.85 9.26
CA HIS A 233 26.92 6.05 10.54
C HIS A 233 27.93 4.93 10.84
N GLY A 234 28.23 4.05 9.87
CA GLY A 234 29.20 2.96 10.05
C GLY A 234 28.73 1.83 10.95
N ARG A 235 27.42 1.73 11.24
CA ARG A 235 26.83 0.72 12.14
C ARG A 235 26.14 -0.39 11.36
N VAL A 236 26.92 -1.13 10.59
CA VAL A 236 26.44 -2.21 9.71
C VAL A 236 25.72 -3.31 10.51
N ASP A 237 26.20 -3.60 11.72
CA ASP A 237 25.59 -4.53 12.67
C ASP A 237 24.12 -4.21 12.97
N LEU A 238 23.80 -2.92 13.14
CA LEU A 238 22.44 -2.45 13.35
C LEU A 238 21.67 -2.39 12.04
N ALA A 239 22.29 -1.95 10.95
CA ALA A 239 21.67 -1.91 9.63
C ALA A 239 21.11 -3.27 9.20
N LEU A 240 21.87 -4.35 9.41
CA LEU A 240 21.47 -5.73 9.12
C LEU A 240 20.18 -6.14 9.84
N ARG A 241 20.04 -5.76 11.12
CA ARG A 241 18.84 -6.09 11.92
C ARG A 241 17.59 -5.43 11.37
N TYR A 242 17.72 -4.20 10.86
CA TYR A 242 16.60 -3.45 10.32
C TYR A 242 16.28 -3.85 8.87
N ALA A 243 17.30 -4.10 8.04
CA ALA A 243 17.12 -4.64 6.69
C ALA A 243 16.46 -6.03 6.70
N ALA A 244 16.74 -6.88 7.71
CA ALA A 244 16.04 -8.16 7.87
C ALA A 244 14.52 -7.97 8.14
N LYS A 245 14.14 -6.95 8.91
CA LYS A 245 12.72 -6.63 9.19
C LYS A 245 12.01 -6.02 7.98
N GLU A 246 12.71 -5.19 7.21
CA GLU A 246 12.25 -4.72 5.91
C GLU A 246 11.91 -5.91 5.01
N LEU A 247 12.83 -6.88 4.86
CA LEU A 247 12.61 -8.07 4.03
C LEU A 247 11.42 -8.90 4.51
N GLU A 248 11.27 -9.12 5.83
CA GLU A 248 10.13 -9.85 6.39
C GLU A 248 8.80 -9.19 6.01
N LEU A 249 8.69 -7.86 6.16
CA LEU A 249 7.49 -7.13 5.80
C LEU A 249 7.29 -7.02 4.29
N GLY A 250 8.37 -6.95 3.52
CA GLY A 250 8.32 -7.03 2.06
C GLY A 250 7.69 -8.33 1.59
N ILE A 251 8.12 -9.46 2.16
CA ILE A 251 7.51 -10.78 1.87
C ILE A 251 6.03 -10.77 2.24
N ARG A 252 5.69 -10.18 3.38
CA ARG A 252 4.29 -10.10 3.85
C ARG A 252 3.40 -9.26 2.92
N CYS A 253 3.86 -8.11 2.45
CA CYS A 253 3.06 -7.17 1.66
C CYS A 253 2.97 -7.57 0.18
N TYR A 254 4.04 -8.16 -0.37
CA TYR A 254 4.18 -8.35 -1.81
C TYR A 254 4.30 -9.82 -2.23
N GLY A 255 4.55 -10.73 -1.30
CA GLY A 255 4.85 -12.12 -1.57
C GLY A 255 6.30 -12.36 -2.03
N MET A 256 6.77 -13.60 -1.87
CA MET A 256 8.16 -13.98 -2.17
C MET A 256 8.56 -13.87 -3.64
N ASP A 257 7.57 -13.84 -4.54
CA ASP A 257 7.72 -13.75 -5.99
C ASP A 257 7.76 -12.30 -6.50
N SER A 258 7.72 -11.29 -5.63
CA SER A 258 7.78 -9.88 -6.05
C SER A 258 9.21 -9.38 -6.31
N LEU A 259 9.35 -8.43 -7.24
CA LEU A 259 10.63 -7.75 -7.48
C LEU A 259 11.09 -6.94 -6.26
N TYR A 260 10.16 -6.37 -5.49
CA TYR A 260 10.49 -5.66 -4.24
C TYR A 260 11.24 -6.57 -3.27
N VAL A 261 10.78 -7.81 -3.10
CA VAL A 261 11.44 -8.80 -2.23
C VAL A 261 12.83 -9.17 -2.73
N ASP A 262 13.05 -9.21 -4.05
CA ASP A 262 14.38 -9.48 -4.58
C ASP A 262 15.36 -8.31 -4.36
N THR A 263 14.90 -7.08 -4.53
CA THR A 263 15.70 -5.88 -4.24
C THR A 263 16.07 -5.81 -2.76
N THR A 264 15.11 -6.01 -1.85
CA THR A 264 15.38 -6.00 -0.40
C THR A 264 16.26 -7.17 0.05
N ARG A 265 16.11 -8.35 -0.57
CA ARG A 265 17.01 -9.50 -0.35
C ARG A 265 18.43 -9.21 -0.82
N THR A 266 18.58 -8.49 -1.94
CA THR A 266 19.89 -8.08 -2.47
C THR A 266 20.56 -7.09 -1.54
N PHE A 267 19.84 -6.04 -1.12
CA PHE A 267 20.32 -5.07 -0.13
C PHE A 267 20.79 -5.75 1.17
N LEU A 268 20.02 -6.69 1.72
CA LEU A 268 20.42 -7.44 2.91
C LEU A 268 21.69 -8.30 2.68
N LYS A 269 21.88 -8.86 1.49
CA LYS A 269 23.08 -9.64 1.15
C LYS A 269 24.31 -8.74 1.05
N GLU A 270 24.20 -7.58 0.41
CA GLU A 270 25.28 -6.60 0.29
C GLU A 270 25.78 -6.17 1.68
N LEU A 271 24.88 -5.84 2.60
CA LEU A 271 25.23 -5.49 3.98
C LEU A 271 25.98 -6.61 4.73
N ARG A 272 25.67 -7.89 4.43
CA ARG A 272 26.37 -9.03 5.06
C ARG A 272 27.80 -9.16 4.55
N VAL A 273 28.03 -8.87 3.27
CA VAL A 273 29.38 -8.87 2.69
C VAL A 273 30.20 -7.74 3.32
N ASP A 274 29.62 -6.54 3.45
CA ASP A 274 30.27 -5.40 4.09
C ASP A 274 30.63 -5.68 5.56
N GLU A 275 29.75 -6.34 6.32
CA GLU A 275 30.02 -6.68 7.72
C GLU A 275 31.21 -7.64 7.87
N VAL A 276 31.33 -8.64 6.99
CA VAL A 276 32.46 -9.58 7.00
C VAL A 276 33.76 -8.84 6.69
N GLY A 277 33.76 -7.98 5.66
CA GLY A 277 34.93 -7.18 5.31
C GLY A 277 35.39 -6.24 6.43
N VAL A 278 34.46 -5.60 7.14
CA VAL A 278 34.79 -4.73 8.30
C VAL A 278 35.37 -5.55 9.45
N ARG A 279 34.85 -6.76 9.71
CA ARG A 279 35.39 -7.63 10.77
C ARG A 279 36.78 -8.15 10.44
N GLU A 280 37.04 -8.48 9.18
CA GLU A 280 38.36 -8.94 8.72
C GLU A 280 39.41 -7.81 8.77
N GLN A 281 39.02 -6.55 8.55
CA GLN A 281 39.91 -5.38 8.65
C GLN A 281 40.14 -4.87 10.07
N GLY A 282 39.31 -5.28 11.05
CA GLY A 282 39.40 -4.87 12.46
C GLY A 282 40.11 -5.87 13.37
N LEU A 283 40.77 -6.88 12.80
CA LEU A 283 41.51 -7.94 13.51
C LEU A 283 43.04 -7.73 13.52
N ASP A 284 43.53 -6.54 13.15
CA ASP A 284 44.94 -6.11 13.33
C ASP A 284 45.09 -5.15 14.52
#